data_AF-A0A0F0FY34-F1
#
_entry.id   AF-A0A0F0FY34-F1
#
_cell.length_a   1.000
_cell.length_b   1.000
_cell.length_c   1.000
_cell.angle_alpha   90.00
_cell.angle_beta   90.00
_cell.angle_gamma   90.00
#
_symmetry.space_group_name_H-M   'P 1'
#
loop_
_entity.id
_entity.type
_entity.pdbx_description
1 polymer ?
#
loop_
_entity_poly.entity_id
_entity_poly.type
_entity_poly.pdbx_seq_one_letter_code
_entity_poly.pdbx_strand_id
1 'polypeptide(L)' 'MLREFAIHVEIDPAGFAGPGDVALFGDVLSHFVGRYASYHYSVRLVLVANGKERGYPATDFTVSGF' A
#
# COMPACT_ATOMS: atom_id res chain seq x y z
N MET A 1 16.10 6.25 -13.47
CA MET A 1 14.68 6.55 -13.19
C MET A 1 14.09 5.32 -12.53
N LEU A 2 13.71 5.39 -11.25
CA LEU A 2 13.09 4.25 -10.57
C LEU A 2 11.70 4.04 -11.19
N ARG A 3 11.34 2.79 -11.53
CA ARG A 3 9.96 2.48 -11.95
C ARG A 3 9.08 2.44 -10.70
N GLU A 4 7.83 2.86 -10.79
CA GLU A 4 6.86 2.67 -9.70
C GLU A 4 5.96 1.48 -10.03
N PHE A 5 5.75 0.61 -9.06
CA PHE A 5 4.79 -0.48 -9.12
C PHE A 5 3.63 -0.20 -8.14
N ALA A 6 2.47 0.15 -8.69
CA ALA A 6 1.25 0.40 -7.91
C ALA A 6 0.44 -0.89 -7.76
N ILE A 7 0.21 -1.31 -6.51
CA ILE A 7 -0.62 -2.46 -6.16
C ILE A 7 -2.01 -1.93 -5.79
N HIS A 8 -2.99 -2.24 -6.63
CA HIS A 8 -4.38 -1.89 -6.40
C HIS A 8 -5.06 -3.01 -5.61
N VAL A 9 -5.63 -2.67 -4.45
CA VAL A 9 -6.37 -3.58 -3.60
C VAL A 9 -7.77 -3.04 -3.41
N GLU A 10 -8.75 -3.78 -3.92
CA GLU A 10 -10.16 -3.47 -3.69
C GLU A 10 -10.65 -4.19 -2.43
N ILE A 11 -11.37 -3.45 -1.58
CA ILE A 11 -11.96 -3.96 -0.35
C ILE A 11 -13.43 -3.57 -0.25
N ASP A 12 -14.21 -4.42 0.39
CA ASP A 12 -15.53 -4.07 0.90
C ASP A 12 -15.37 -3.45 2.30
N PRO A 13 -15.60 -2.13 2.48
CA PRO A 13 -15.46 -1.50 3.79
C PRO A 13 -16.53 -1.96 4.79
N ALA A 14 -17.61 -2.63 4.36
CA ALA A 14 -18.62 -3.17 5.27
C ALA A 14 -18.09 -4.32 6.15
N GLY A 15 -16.97 -4.93 5.77
CA GLY A 15 -16.29 -5.96 6.57
C GLY A 15 -15.44 -5.42 7.72
N PHE A 16 -15.29 -4.10 7.85
CA PHE A 16 -14.44 -3.44 8.84
C PHE A 16 -15.27 -2.81 9.95
N ALA A 17 -14.66 -2.60 11.13
CA ALA A 17 -15.35 -1.98 12.27
C ALA A 17 -15.68 -0.48 12.08
N GLY A 18 -15.21 0.12 10.99
CA GLY A 18 -15.49 1.50 10.60
C GLY A 18 -14.34 2.13 9.80
N PRO A 19 -14.43 3.43 9.48
CA PRO A 19 -13.43 4.11 8.65
C PRO A 19 -12.01 4.12 9.25
N GLY A 20 -11.91 4.13 10.59
CA GLY A 20 -10.62 4.06 11.28
C GLY A 20 -9.93 2.70 11.10
N ASP A 21 -10.70 1.62 11.10
CA ASP A 21 -10.20 0.25 10.89
C ASP A 21 -9.74 0.05 9.43
N VAL A 22 -10.49 0.58 8.47
CA VAL A 22 -10.07 0.63 7.06
C VAL A 22 -8.77 1.41 6.88
N ALA A 23 -8.62 2.55 7.56
CA ALA A 23 -7.40 3.35 7.50
C ALA A 23 -6.19 2.59 8.09
N LEU A 24 -6.35 1.99 9.27
CA LEU A 24 -5.34 1.18 9.93
C LEU A 24 -4.92 -0.02 9.06
N PHE A 25 -5.89 -0.73 8.48
CA PHE A 25 -5.64 -1.83 7.57
C PHE A 25 -4.74 -1.40 6.41
N GLY A 26 -5.08 -0.30 5.75
CA GLY A 26 -4.28 0.20 4.64
C GLY A 26 -2.90 0.71 5.08
N ASP A 27 -2.76 1.32 6.26
CA ASP A 27 -1.46 1.72 6.81
C ASP A 27 -0.54 0.50 7.01
N VAL A 28 -1.05 -0.55 7.67
CA VAL A 28 -0.31 -1.80 7.89
C VAL A 28 0.02 -2.49 6.56
N LEU A 29 -0.95 -2.58 5.65
CA LEU A 29 -0.76 -3.21 4.35
C LEU A 29 0.27 -2.45 3.51
N SER A 30 0.27 -1.12 3.54
CA SER A 30 1.25 -0.29 2.81
C SER A 30 2.68 -0.61 3.25
N HIS A 31 2.91 -0.78 4.54
CA HIS A 31 4.22 -1.14 5.09
C HIS A 31 4.60 -2.58 4.73
N PHE A 32 3.64 -3.51 4.72
CA PHE A 32 3.87 -4.88 4.28
C PHE A 32 4.26 -4.94 2.80
N VAL A 33 3.46 -4.35 1.90
CA VAL A 33 3.73 -4.41 0.46
C VAL A 33 4.98 -3.61 0.07
N GLY A 34 5.30 -2.55 0.81
CA GLY A 34 6.53 -1.78 0.62
C GLY A 34 7.80 -2.62 0.75
N ARG A 35 7.77 -3.76 1.46
CA ARG A 35 8.90 -4.71 1.54
C ARG A 35 9.24 -5.40 0.23
N TYR A 36 8.36 -5.36 -0.77
CA TYR A 36 8.64 -5.85 -2.11
C TYR A 36 9.36 -4.83 -3.00
N ALA A 37 9.64 -3.63 -2.50
CA ALA A 37 10.47 -2.67 -3.22
C ALA A 37 11.84 -3.27 -3.55
N SER A 38 12.38 -2.89 -4.69
CA SER A 38 13.61 -3.43 -5.25
C SER A 38 14.49 -2.31 -5.81
N TYR A 39 15.77 -2.58 -6.02
CA TYR A 39 16.69 -1.66 -6.68
C TYR A 39 16.15 -1.10 -8.03
N HIS A 40 15.28 -1.86 -8.70
CA HIS A 40 14.70 -1.45 -9.98
C HIS A 40 13.39 -0.65 -9.86
N TYR A 41 12.67 -0.76 -8.74
CA TYR A 41 11.35 -0.16 -8.59
C TYR A 41 10.93 0.12 -7.14
N SER A 42 10.16 1.19 -6.99
CA SER A 42 9.41 1.49 -5.77
C SER A 42 8.06 0.78 -5.79
N VAL A 43 7.48 0.55 -4.62
CA VAL A 43 6.16 -0.07 -4.48
C VAL A 43 5.21 0.90 -3.79
N ARG A 44 4.00 1.03 -4.32
CA ARG A 44 2.92 1.85 -3.75
C ARG A 44 1.66 1.00 -3.56
N LEU A 45 0.98 1.16 -2.43
CA LEU A 45 -0.38 0.66 -2.25
C LEU A 45 -1.39 1.70 -2.75
N VAL A 46 -2.39 1.25 -3.51
CA VAL A 46 -3.62 1.98 -3.81
C VAL A 46 -4.79 1.17 -3.28
N LEU A 47 -5.45 1.67 -2.25
CA LEU A 47 -6.62 1.01 -1.65
C LEU A 47 -7.89 1.57 -2.29
N VAL A 48 -8.77 0.70 -2.77
CA VAL A 48 -10.06 1.06 -3.36
C VAL A 48 -11.16 0.58 -2.44
N ALA A 49 -11.97 1.51 -1.91
CA ALA A 49 -13.10 1.22 -1.05
C ALA A 49 -14.34 1.95 -1.56
N ASN A 50 -15.42 1.22 -1.86
CA ASN A 50 -16.63 1.78 -2.48
C ASN A 50 -16.33 2.62 -3.73
N GLY A 51 -15.41 2.15 -4.58
CA GLY A 51 -14.97 2.87 -5.78
C GLY A 51 -14.15 4.14 -5.52
N LYS A 52 -13.81 4.46 -4.26
CA LYS A 52 -12.91 5.58 -3.93
C LYS A 52 -11.50 5.07 -3.74
N GLU A 53 -10.56 5.69 -4.44
CA GLU A 53 -9.14 5.37 -4.35
C GLU A 53 -8.43 6.18 -3.26
N ARG A 54 -7.55 5.52 -2.52
CA ARG A 54 -6.59 6.12 -1.59
C ARG A 54 -5.19 5.59 -1.90
N GLY A 55 -4.34 6.46 -2.43
CA GLY A 55 -2.92 6.18 -2.60
C GLY A 55 -2.14 6.37 -1.31
N TYR A 56 -1.25 5.42 -1.01
CA TYR A 56 -0.28 5.51 0.08
C TYR A 56 1.07 6.04 -0.44
N PRO A 57 1.98 6.51 0.43
CA PRO A 57 3.34 6.84 0.01
C PRO A 57 4.02 5.64 -0.65
N ALA A 58 4.77 5.89 -1.73
CA ALA A 58 5.61 4.86 -2.33
C ALA A 58 6.79 4.53 -1.39
N THR A 59 7.13 3.25 -1.29
CA THR A 59 8.32 2.76 -0.59
C THR A 59 9.42 2.50 -1.59
N ASP A 60 10.54 3.20 -1.43
CA ASP A 60 11.78 2.93 -2.16
C ASP A 60 12.54 1.79 -1.49
N PHE A 61 13.32 1.06 -2.29
CA PHE A 61 14.21 0.04 -1.75
C PHE A 61 15.28 0.68 -0.89
N THR A 62 15.27 0.34 0.40
CA THR A 62 16.36 0.62 1.32
C THR A 62 17.04 -0.69 1.66
N VAL A 63 18.37 -0.74 1.54
CA VAL A 63 19.13 -1.91 1.95
C VAL A 63 19.01 -2.02 3.47
N SER A 64 18.05 -2.83 3.90
CA SER A 64 17.94 -3.24 5.30
C SER A 64 18.96 -4.35 5.48
N GLY A 65 20.10 -4.03 6.10
CA GLY A 65 21.12 -5.02 6.43
C GLY A 65 20.48 -6.16 7.23
N PHE A 66 20.58 -7.37 6.68
CA PHE A 66 20.50 -8.60 7.46
C PHE A 66 21.85 -8.84 8.12
#